data_AF-L0FV25-F1
#
_entry.id   AF-L0FV25-F1
#
_cell.length_a   1.000
_cell.length_b   1.000
_cell.length_c   1.000
_cell.angle_alpha   90.00
_cell.angle_beta   90.00
_cell.angle_gamma   90.00
#
_symmetry.space_group_name_H-M   'P 1'
#
loop_
_entity.id
_entity.type
_entity.pdbx_description
1 polymer ?
#
loop_
_entity_poly.entity_id
_entity_poly.type
_entity_poly.pdbx_seq_one_letter_code
_entity_poly.pdbx_strand_id
1 'polypeptide(L)'
;MQFISSKIIVFFACVFLLSLTSSCHEDQLMDEVLVYENDFSAPASLSGIENGKLMVFEEDTVLGNYNNEEVSVAVNGMPGHNTVRVVIELLVHDSWDGNNTGVSGPDYWFMEVSGVQILNTTFSNSPCVSSYCLFQSYPDPYGRHNDPKTGALETDLPGLCQYADTPNWTTKYRISKLVSHNGPTLTITCGDQLLQENAPDPICDESWSISKIEVSALTVK
;
A
#
# COMPACT_ATOMS: atom_id res chain seq x y z
N MET A 1 -20.73 -27.63 57.30
CA MET A 1 -20.11 -27.35 55.99
C MET A 1 -19.41 -26.00 56.08
N GLN A 2 -18.17 -25.94 55.57
CA GLN A 2 -17.07 -25.06 56.01
C GLN A 2 -17.32 -23.55 55.89
N PHE A 3 -16.98 -22.84 56.97
CA PHE A 3 -16.77 -21.40 56.99
C PHE A 3 -15.44 -21.07 56.31
N ILE A 4 -15.49 -20.38 55.17
CA ILE A 4 -14.31 -19.83 54.51
C ILE A 4 -13.84 -18.63 55.34
N SER A 5 -12.61 -18.70 55.84
CA SER A 5 -11.98 -17.65 56.65
C SER A 5 -11.76 -16.37 55.82
N SER A 6 -12.19 -15.22 56.36
CA SER A 6 -12.04 -13.88 55.76
C SER A 6 -10.59 -13.56 55.33
N LYS A 7 -9.59 -14.17 55.97
CA LYS A 7 -8.17 -14.01 55.59
C LYS A 7 -7.82 -14.60 54.22
N ILE A 8 -8.56 -15.61 53.74
CA ILE A 8 -8.34 -16.26 52.43
C ILE A 8 -8.94 -15.41 51.30
N ILE A 9 -10.04 -14.70 51.56
CA ILE A 9 -10.70 -13.80 50.59
C ILE A 9 -9.82 -12.57 50.32
N VAL A 10 -9.18 -12.01 51.36
CA VAL A 10 -8.26 -10.87 51.20
C VAL A 10 -6.99 -11.26 50.42
N PHE A 11 -6.50 -12.49 50.59
CA PHE A 11 -5.30 -12.96 49.87
C PHE A 11 -5.56 -13.15 48.37
N PHE A 12 -6.74 -13.70 47.99
CA PHE A 12 -7.13 -13.83 46.58
C PHE A 12 -7.45 -12.48 45.92
N ALA A 13 -8.01 -11.52 46.67
CA ALA A 13 -8.26 -10.17 46.16
C ALA A 13 -6.95 -9.41 45.85
N CYS A 14 -5.90 -9.58 46.67
CA CYS A 14 -4.59 -8.97 46.39
C CYS A 14 -3.86 -9.59 45.19
N VAL A 15 -3.99 -10.90 44.96
CA VAL A 15 -3.33 -11.57 43.81
C VAL A 15 -4.04 -11.23 42.49
N PHE A 16 -5.37 -11.02 42.51
CA PHE A 16 -6.13 -10.64 41.31
C PHE A 16 -5.97 -9.16 40.92
N LEU A 17 -5.60 -8.27 41.87
CA LEU A 17 -5.26 -6.88 41.58
C LEU A 17 -3.86 -6.69 40.98
N LEU A 18 -2.97 -7.68 41.10
CA LEU A 18 -1.59 -7.61 40.59
C LEU A 18 -1.44 -8.12 39.14
N SER A 19 -2.46 -8.78 38.58
CA SER A 19 -2.39 -9.38 37.23
C SER A 19 -3.04 -8.55 36.11
N LEU A 20 -3.49 -7.32 36.39
CA LEU A 20 -4.18 -6.47 35.40
C LEU A 20 -3.35 -5.31 34.82
N THR A 21 -2.06 -5.23 35.12
CA THR A 21 -1.17 -4.26 34.45
C THR A 21 -0.49 -4.89 33.24
N SER A 22 -1.29 -5.38 32.30
CA SER A 22 -0.81 -5.48 30.92
C SER A 22 -0.70 -4.04 30.41
N SER A 23 0.45 -3.41 30.68
CA SER A 23 0.78 -2.10 30.11
C SER A 23 0.74 -2.28 28.60
N CYS A 24 -0.29 -1.75 27.95
CA CYS A 24 -0.25 -1.55 26.51
C CYS A 24 0.93 -0.60 26.29
N HIS A 25 2.04 -1.10 25.76
CA HIS A 25 3.16 -0.26 25.39
C HIS A 25 2.72 0.48 24.14
N GLU A 26 2.35 1.75 24.28
CA GLU A 26 2.12 2.62 23.14
C GLU A 26 3.47 3.12 22.66
N ASP A 27 3.85 2.70 21.47
CA ASP A 27 5.06 3.14 20.79
C ASP A 27 5.03 4.68 20.64
N GLN A 28 6.00 5.36 21.25
CA GLN A 28 6.03 6.82 21.29
C GLN A 28 6.92 7.37 20.18
N LEU A 29 6.37 8.22 19.31
CA LEU A 29 7.15 8.97 18.32
C LEU A 29 8.05 10.01 19.02
N MET A 30 9.36 9.87 18.84
CA MET A 30 10.35 10.79 19.40
C MET A 30 10.82 11.83 18.39
N ASP A 31 11.04 11.40 17.15
CA ASP A 31 11.55 12.24 16.08
C ASP A 31 11.08 11.73 14.73
N GLU A 32 10.91 12.66 13.79
CA GLU A 32 10.57 12.36 12.40
C GLU A 32 11.27 13.35 11.47
N VAL A 33 11.94 12.81 10.45
CA VAL A 33 12.59 13.59 9.40
C VAL A 33 12.11 13.10 8.04
N LEU A 34 11.55 13.99 7.21
CA LEU A 34 11.31 13.72 5.79
C LEU A 34 12.67 13.65 5.07
N VAL A 35 12.97 12.51 4.46
CA VAL A 35 14.28 12.24 3.84
C VAL A 35 14.22 12.11 2.33
N TYR A 36 13.05 11.81 1.78
CA TYR A 36 12.82 11.74 0.35
C TYR A 36 11.37 12.12 0.05
N GLU A 37 11.17 12.92 -0.99
CA GLU A 37 9.87 13.24 -1.57
C GLU A 37 10.05 13.39 -3.07
N ASN A 38 9.12 12.81 -3.84
CA ASN A 38 9.02 13.01 -5.27
C ASN A 38 7.55 12.89 -5.68
N ASP A 39 7.00 13.96 -6.24
CA ASP A 39 5.64 14.06 -6.79
C ASP A 39 5.63 13.92 -8.33
N PHE A 40 6.81 13.74 -8.94
CA PHE A 40 7.00 13.57 -10.39
C PHE A 40 6.47 14.71 -11.26
N SER A 41 5.97 15.80 -10.69
CA SER A 41 5.57 16.99 -11.44
C SER A 41 6.78 17.64 -12.12
N ALA A 42 6.56 18.30 -13.25
CA ALA A 42 7.65 18.85 -14.06
C ALA A 42 8.38 20.03 -13.37
N PRO A 43 9.74 20.10 -13.40
CA PRO A 43 10.66 19.14 -14.03
C PRO A 43 10.93 17.91 -13.15
N ALA A 44 10.45 16.75 -13.60
CA ALA A 44 10.57 15.50 -12.88
C ALA A 44 12.01 14.95 -12.89
N SER A 45 12.44 14.36 -11.78
CA SER A 45 13.75 13.70 -11.65
C SER A 45 13.57 12.20 -11.43
N LEU A 46 14.29 11.40 -12.22
CA LEU A 46 14.40 9.94 -12.06
C LEU A 46 15.70 9.52 -11.38
N SER A 47 16.41 10.46 -10.74
CA SER A 47 17.65 10.16 -10.05
C SER A 47 17.41 9.16 -8.91
N GLY A 48 18.14 8.04 -8.92
CA GLY A 48 17.97 6.98 -7.93
C GLY A 48 16.74 6.09 -8.17
N ILE A 49 16.09 6.20 -9.33
CA ILE A 49 14.95 5.37 -9.72
C ILE A 49 15.38 4.41 -10.84
N GLU A 50 15.33 3.12 -10.56
CA GLU A 50 15.53 2.05 -11.53
C GLU A 50 14.21 1.70 -12.22
N ASN A 51 14.26 1.51 -13.55
CA ASN A 51 13.09 1.37 -14.42
C ASN A 51 12.10 2.56 -14.36
N GLY A 52 12.60 3.76 -14.06
CA GLY A 52 11.77 4.97 -14.03
C GLY A 52 11.28 5.38 -15.43
N LYS A 53 9.97 5.54 -15.59
CA LYS A 53 9.32 6.04 -16.81
C LYS A 53 8.42 7.20 -16.42
N LEU A 54 8.34 8.23 -17.26
CA LEU A 54 7.46 9.37 -17.01
C LEU A 54 6.42 9.43 -18.12
N MET A 55 5.18 9.70 -17.72
CA MET A 55 4.06 9.93 -18.61
C MET A 55 3.17 11.04 -18.05
N VAL A 56 2.34 11.62 -18.92
CA VAL A 56 1.34 12.60 -18.51
C VAL A 56 0.00 11.89 -18.29
N PHE A 57 -0.66 12.16 -17.17
CA PHE A 57 -2.01 11.71 -16.84
C PHE A 57 -2.78 12.87 -16.18
N GLU A 58 -3.98 13.18 -16.67
CA GLU A 58 -4.83 14.27 -16.14
C GLU A 58 -4.08 15.58 -15.86
N GLU A 59 -3.28 16.02 -16.84
CA GLU A 59 -2.48 17.27 -16.83
C GLU A 59 -1.20 17.28 -15.97
N ASP A 60 -0.92 16.23 -15.19
CA ASP A 60 0.32 16.12 -14.41
C ASP A 60 1.22 14.98 -14.90
N THR A 61 2.47 14.97 -14.47
CA THR A 61 3.43 13.92 -14.78
C THR A 61 3.49 12.90 -13.65
N VAL A 62 3.44 11.62 -14.00
CA VAL A 62 3.48 10.49 -13.06
C VAL A 62 4.57 9.49 -13.44
N LEU A 63 5.02 8.70 -12.46
CA LEU A 63 5.98 7.61 -12.66
C LEU A 63 5.26 6.35 -13.17
N GLY A 64 5.43 6.03 -14.45
CA GLY A 64 4.79 4.89 -15.09
C GLY A 64 4.49 5.11 -16.58
N ASN A 65 3.53 4.40 -17.16
CA ASN A 65 2.75 3.30 -16.57
C ASN A 65 3.53 1.96 -16.63
N TYR A 66 3.12 1.02 -15.79
CA TYR A 66 3.73 -0.30 -15.63
C TYR A 66 2.67 -1.41 -15.78
N ASN A 67 3.09 -2.54 -16.35
CA ASN A 67 2.32 -3.78 -16.48
C ASN A 67 3.29 -4.96 -16.51
N ASN A 68 3.16 -5.89 -15.56
CA ASN A 68 4.12 -6.97 -15.28
C ASN A 68 5.56 -6.47 -15.19
N GLU A 69 5.74 -5.34 -14.51
CA GLU A 69 7.02 -4.67 -14.34
C GLU A 69 7.21 -4.22 -12.89
N GLU A 70 8.47 -3.93 -12.54
CA GLU A 70 8.86 -3.37 -11.25
C GLU A 70 9.54 -2.01 -11.44
N VAL A 71 9.40 -1.13 -10.45
CA VAL A 71 10.15 0.11 -10.32
C VAL A 71 10.75 0.19 -8.92
N SER A 72 12.01 0.61 -8.82
CA SER A 72 12.73 0.70 -7.55
C SER A 72 13.29 2.08 -7.29
N VAL A 73 13.11 2.59 -6.08
CA VAL A 73 13.63 3.89 -5.62
C VAL A 73 14.66 3.67 -4.51
N ALA A 74 15.88 4.17 -4.72
CA ALA A 74 16.96 4.11 -3.73
C ALA A 74 17.10 5.46 -3.00
N VAL A 75 16.88 5.46 -1.69
CA VAL A 75 17.10 6.61 -0.80
C VAL A 75 18.38 6.38 -0.02
N ASN A 76 19.35 7.27 -0.21
CA ASN A 76 20.68 7.18 0.41
C ASN A 76 20.88 8.27 1.47
N GLY A 77 21.77 8.02 2.42
CA GLY A 77 22.15 9.03 3.42
C GLY A 77 21.11 9.22 4.51
N MET A 78 20.41 8.16 4.89
CA MET A 78 19.39 8.19 5.95
C MET A 78 20.02 8.65 7.29
N PRO A 79 19.35 9.53 8.06
CA PRO A 79 19.78 9.87 9.41
C PRO A 79 19.61 8.67 10.35
N GLY A 80 20.07 8.76 11.61
CA GLY A 80 19.80 7.70 12.59
C GLY A 80 18.30 7.54 12.85
N HIS A 81 17.78 6.31 12.70
CA HIS A 81 16.36 5.98 12.88
C HIS A 81 16.20 4.49 13.21
N ASN A 82 15.00 4.07 13.61
CA ASN A 82 14.66 2.65 13.80
C ASN A 82 13.39 2.21 13.06
N THR A 83 12.67 3.16 12.48
CA THR A 83 11.47 2.94 11.68
C THR A 83 11.51 3.90 10.48
N VAL A 84 10.98 3.48 9.34
CA VAL A 84 10.66 4.39 8.24
C VAL A 84 9.15 4.40 8.00
N ARG A 85 8.64 5.55 7.58
CA ARG A 85 7.29 5.66 7.02
C ARG A 85 7.42 5.84 5.52
N VAL A 86 6.87 4.89 4.78
CA VAL A 86 6.78 4.95 3.32
C VAL A 86 5.35 5.28 2.94
N VAL A 87 5.17 6.34 2.16
CA VAL A 87 3.88 6.74 1.60
C VAL A 87 3.97 6.70 0.08
N ILE A 88 3.01 6.03 -0.56
CA ILE A 88 2.88 5.94 -2.01
C ILE A 88 1.47 6.37 -2.41
N GLU A 89 1.38 7.29 -3.37
CA GLU A 89 0.11 7.59 -4.06
C GLU A 89 0.05 6.85 -5.39
N LEU A 90 -0.60 5.69 -5.36
CA LEU A 90 -0.74 4.75 -6.47
C LEU A 90 -1.97 5.10 -7.32
N LEU A 91 -1.81 5.08 -8.63
CA LEU A 91 -2.90 5.13 -9.61
C LEU A 91 -3.03 3.76 -10.26
N VAL A 92 -4.23 3.20 -10.19
CA VAL A 92 -4.58 1.90 -10.77
C VAL A 92 -5.49 2.16 -11.96
N HIS A 93 -5.02 1.88 -13.17
CA HIS A 93 -5.64 2.26 -14.43
C HIS A 93 -6.39 1.11 -15.12
N ASP A 94 -7.52 1.44 -15.71
CA ASP A 94 -8.38 0.60 -16.55
C ASP A 94 -8.95 -0.62 -15.79
N SER A 95 -8.89 -1.83 -16.34
CA SER A 95 -9.84 -2.92 -16.04
C SER A 95 -9.75 -3.56 -14.66
N TRP A 96 -8.62 -3.44 -13.93
CA TRP A 96 -8.26 -4.29 -12.77
C TRP A 96 -9.43 -5.10 -12.16
N ASP A 97 -9.34 -6.41 -12.27
CA ASP A 97 -10.32 -7.45 -11.94
C ASP A 97 -10.15 -8.05 -10.52
N GLY A 98 -9.20 -7.54 -9.73
CA GLY A 98 -9.10 -7.83 -8.30
C GLY A 98 -8.72 -9.27 -7.98
N ASN A 99 -9.55 -9.93 -7.18
CA ASN A 99 -9.33 -11.32 -6.71
C ASN A 99 -9.77 -12.37 -7.73
N ASN A 100 -10.19 -11.98 -8.94
CA ASN A 100 -10.64 -12.92 -9.95
C ASN A 100 -9.54 -13.96 -10.23
N THR A 101 -9.88 -15.25 -10.28
CA THR A 101 -8.89 -16.32 -10.54
C THR A 101 -9.05 -16.93 -11.94
N GLY A 102 -9.60 -16.13 -12.86
CA GLY A 102 -9.93 -16.54 -14.22
C GLY A 102 -8.76 -16.34 -15.18
N VAL A 103 -9.09 -15.92 -16.41
CA VAL A 103 -8.11 -15.55 -17.43
C VAL A 103 -7.63 -14.09 -17.31
N SER A 104 -8.27 -13.33 -16.42
CA SER A 104 -8.04 -11.91 -16.14
C SER A 104 -7.82 -11.71 -14.64
N GLY A 105 -6.74 -12.27 -14.10
CA GLY A 105 -6.36 -12.13 -12.68
C GLY A 105 -6.01 -13.42 -11.94
N PRO A 106 -5.59 -13.33 -10.67
CA PRO A 106 -5.75 -12.14 -9.82
C PRO A 106 -4.74 -11.05 -10.14
N ASP A 107 -5.14 -9.79 -9.92
CA ASP A 107 -4.33 -8.64 -10.30
C ASP A 107 -3.55 -8.13 -9.13
N TYR A 108 -2.39 -8.75 -8.92
CA TYR A 108 -1.56 -8.46 -7.77
C TYR A 108 -0.79 -7.16 -7.96
N TRP A 109 -0.70 -6.41 -6.87
CA TRP A 109 0.26 -5.34 -6.71
C TRP A 109 0.97 -5.51 -5.37
N PHE A 110 2.27 -5.24 -5.36
CA PHE A 110 3.10 -5.39 -4.17
C PHE A 110 4.05 -4.21 -3.96
N MET A 111 4.45 -4.06 -2.70
CA MET A 111 5.49 -3.15 -2.26
C MET A 111 6.46 -3.89 -1.36
N GLU A 112 7.74 -3.79 -1.67
CA GLU A 112 8.85 -4.23 -0.85
C GLU A 112 9.64 -3.06 -0.32
N VAL A 113 10.18 -3.22 0.89
CA VAL A 113 11.10 -2.27 1.51
C VAL A 113 12.35 -3.03 1.92
N SER A 114 13.48 -2.66 1.33
CA SER A 114 14.79 -3.32 1.50
C SER A 114 14.71 -4.84 1.27
N GLY A 115 13.97 -5.27 0.24
CA GLY A 115 13.78 -6.67 -0.16
C GLY A 115 12.82 -7.47 0.73
N VAL A 116 12.09 -6.81 1.64
CA VAL A 116 11.04 -7.44 2.45
C VAL A 116 9.68 -7.01 1.91
N GLN A 117 8.86 -7.96 1.49
CA GLN A 117 7.49 -7.70 1.05
C GLN A 117 6.63 -7.15 2.20
N ILE A 118 6.24 -5.88 2.09
CA ILE A 118 5.44 -5.15 3.10
C ILE A 118 3.95 -5.23 2.79
N LEU A 119 3.60 -5.23 1.51
CA LEU A 119 2.23 -5.38 1.04
C LEU A 119 2.23 -6.24 -0.23
N ASN A 120 1.28 -7.15 -0.32
CA ASN A 120 0.89 -7.83 -1.55
C ASN A 120 -0.62 -7.97 -1.49
N THR A 121 -1.31 -7.39 -2.46
CA THR A 121 -2.75 -7.20 -2.47
C THR A 121 -3.26 -7.18 -3.91
N THR A 122 -4.57 -7.00 -4.08
CA THR A 122 -5.20 -6.81 -5.38
C THR A 122 -6.09 -5.57 -5.34
N PHE A 123 -6.33 -4.98 -6.51
CA PHE A 123 -7.21 -3.82 -6.68
C PHE A 123 -8.30 -4.15 -7.69
N SER A 124 -9.46 -3.50 -7.58
CA SER A 124 -10.45 -3.56 -8.66
C SER A 124 -11.06 -2.21 -9.00
N ASN A 125 -11.20 -1.96 -10.31
CA ASN A 125 -11.96 -0.84 -10.85
C ASN A 125 -13.36 -1.25 -11.34
N SER A 126 -13.69 -2.54 -11.29
CA SER A 126 -14.94 -3.08 -11.80
C SER A 126 -16.18 -2.44 -11.15
N PRO A 127 -17.30 -2.29 -11.90
CA PRO A 127 -18.59 -1.97 -11.29
C PRO A 127 -19.01 -3.03 -10.27
N CYS A 128 -19.53 -2.61 -9.12
CA CYS A 128 -20.10 -3.51 -8.13
C CYS A 128 -21.62 -3.31 -8.03
N VAL A 129 -22.37 -4.26 -8.60
CA VAL A 129 -23.83 -4.31 -8.58
C VAL A 129 -24.28 -5.71 -8.17
N SER A 130 -25.59 -5.88 -7.90
CA SER A 130 -26.14 -7.13 -7.38
C SER A 130 -25.89 -8.39 -8.23
N SER A 131 -25.56 -8.23 -9.51
CA SER A 131 -25.32 -9.32 -10.47
C SER A 131 -23.87 -9.48 -10.87
N TYR A 132 -22.99 -8.55 -10.50
CA TYR A 132 -21.60 -8.52 -10.93
C TYR A 132 -20.77 -7.63 -10.01
N CYS A 133 -19.70 -8.17 -9.44
CA CYS A 133 -18.76 -7.42 -8.61
C CYS A 133 -17.45 -8.23 -8.52
N LEU A 134 -16.32 -7.63 -8.92
CA LEU A 134 -15.01 -8.26 -8.78
C LEU A 134 -14.32 -7.72 -7.54
N PHE A 135 -14.40 -8.48 -6.44
CA PHE A 135 -13.83 -8.05 -5.16
C PHE A 135 -12.32 -7.89 -5.22
N GLN A 136 -11.80 -6.96 -4.45
CA GLN A 136 -10.37 -6.74 -4.26
C GLN A 136 -9.93 -7.14 -2.85
N SER A 137 -8.62 -7.26 -2.63
CA SER A 137 -8.05 -7.48 -1.30
C SER A 137 -7.69 -6.19 -0.57
N TYR A 138 -7.24 -5.14 -1.28
CA TYR A 138 -6.85 -3.87 -0.64
C TYR A 138 -8.03 -3.28 0.14
N PRO A 139 -7.83 -2.74 1.36
CA PRO A 139 -6.57 -2.33 2.03
C PRO A 139 -5.75 -3.42 2.70
N ASP A 140 -6.24 -4.66 2.71
CA ASP A 140 -5.60 -5.77 3.38
C ASP A 140 -4.64 -6.54 2.46
N PRO A 141 -3.77 -7.39 3.02
CA PRO A 141 -3.04 -8.39 2.24
C PRO A 141 -3.99 -9.31 1.47
N TYR A 142 -3.50 -9.89 0.38
CA TYR A 142 -4.25 -10.78 -0.48
C TYR A 142 -4.99 -11.90 0.30
N GLY A 143 -6.21 -12.22 -0.15
CA GLY A 143 -7.11 -13.19 0.47
C GLY A 143 -8.21 -12.56 1.33
N ARG A 144 -8.49 -11.27 1.11
CA ARG A 144 -9.66 -10.55 1.66
C ARG A 144 -10.58 -10.13 0.53
N HIS A 145 -11.85 -9.93 0.86
CA HIS A 145 -12.87 -9.55 -0.11
C HIS A 145 -13.47 -8.22 0.33
N ASN A 146 -13.08 -7.18 -0.36
CA ASN A 146 -13.57 -5.83 -0.22
C ASN A 146 -14.20 -5.40 -1.55
N ASP A 147 -15.21 -4.54 -1.50
CA ASP A 147 -15.82 -3.99 -2.70
C ASP A 147 -14.75 -3.26 -3.55
N PRO A 148 -14.89 -3.23 -4.89
CA PRO A 148 -14.03 -2.43 -5.76
C PRO A 148 -13.83 -1.02 -5.23
N LYS A 149 -12.59 -0.52 -5.31
CA LYS A 149 -12.20 0.82 -4.87
C LYS A 149 -12.25 1.07 -3.36
N THR A 150 -12.40 0.03 -2.54
CA THR A 150 -12.32 0.18 -1.09
C THR A 150 -10.98 0.77 -0.67
N GLY A 151 -11.01 1.84 0.14
CA GLY A 151 -9.81 2.52 0.63
C GLY A 151 -9.15 3.48 -0.36
N ALA A 152 -9.83 3.80 -1.48
CA ALA A 152 -9.39 4.80 -2.44
C ALA A 152 -9.47 6.25 -1.89
N LEU A 153 -8.60 7.12 -2.40
CA LEU A 153 -8.69 8.57 -2.24
C LEU A 153 -9.61 9.22 -3.29
N GLU A 154 -9.52 8.74 -4.52
CA GLU A 154 -10.23 9.30 -5.68
C GLU A 154 -10.63 8.17 -6.62
N THR A 155 -11.86 8.21 -7.13
CA THR A 155 -12.47 7.06 -7.83
C THR A 155 -13.08 7.41 -9.17
N ASP A 156 -13.13 8.70 -9.53
CA ASP A 156 -13.84 9.28 -10.67
C ASP A 156 -12.93 9.69 -11.84
N LEU A 157 -11.62 9.43 -11.73
CA LEU A 157 -10.63 9.65 -12.77
C LEU A 157 -10.91 8.80 -14.04
N PRO A 158 -10.60 9.31 -15.24
CA PRO A 158 -10.76 8.55 -16.48
C PRO A 158 -9.77 7.39 -16.56
N GLY A 159 -10.07 6.39 -17.41
CA GLY A 159 -9.10 5.33 -17.74
C GLY A 159 -7.90 5.90 -18.48
N LEU A 160 -6.78 5.16 -18.49
CA LEU A 160 -5.56 5.59 -19.16
C LEU A 160 -5.57 5.21 -20.64
N CYS A 161 -6.03 4.00 -20.97
CA CYS A 161 -6.03 3.50 -22.35
C CYS A 161 -7.37 2.90 -22.78
N GLN A 162 -7.73 1.69 -22.34
CA GLN A 162 -8.96 1.01 -22.80
C GLN A 162 -10.21 1.83 -22.51
N TYR A 163 -10.23 2.50 -21.36
CA TYR A 163 -11.32 3.35 -20.92
C TYR A 163 -10.94 4.83 -20.91
N ALA A 164 -10.06 5.25 -21.82
CA ALA A 164 -9.75 6.66 -22.03
C ALA A 164 -11.02 7.51 -22.13
N ASP A 165 -10.99 8.70 -21.53
CA ASP A 165 -12.10 9.65 -21.43
C ASP A 165 -13.36 9.12 -20.69
N THR A 166 -13.34 7.88 -20.19
CA THR A 166 -14.46 7.29 -19.46
C THR A 166 -14.19 7.39 -17.97
N PRO A 167 -14.98 8.15 -17.19
CA PRO A 167 -14.75 8.34 -15.77
C PRO A 167 -14.92 7.03 -15.01
N ASN A 168 -14.31 6.98 -13.82
CA ASN A 168 -14.32 5.82 -12.93
C ASN A 168 -13.49 4.63 -13.40
N TRP A 169 -12.50 4.83 -14.26
CA TRP A 169 -11.59 3.76 -14.71
C TRP A 169 -10.14 3.98 -14.33
N THR A 170 -9.84 5.03 -13.58
CA THR A 170 -8.62 5.06 -12.75
C THR A 170 -9.02 5.29 -11.30
N THR A 171 -8.36 4.59 -10.38
CA THR A 171 -8.55 4.80 -8.95
C THR A 171 -7.24 5.15 -8.29
N LYS A 172 -7.24 6.22 -7.51
CA LYS A 172 -6.08 6.69 -6.73
C LYS A 172 -6.15 6.17 -5.31
N TYR A 173 -5.05 5.61 -4.82
CA TYR A 173 -4.90 5.12 -3.45
C TYR A 173 -3.72 5.78 -2.76
N ARG A 174 -3.81 5.95 -1.44
CA ARG A 174 -2.68 6.34 -0.61
C ARG A 174 -2.31 5.22 0.34
N ILE A 175 -1.17 4.61 0.08
CA ILE A 175 -0.63 3.48 0.84
C ILE A 175 0.42 4.04 1.80
N SER A 176 0.19 3.90 3.11
CA SER A 176 1.13 4.34 4.15
C SER A 176 1.52 3.16 5.04
N LYS A 177 2.82 2.83 5.10
CA LYS A 177 3.34 1.72 5.91
C LYS A 177 4.47 2.19 6.80
N LEU A 178 4.43 1.75 8.06
CA LEU A 178 5.55 1.85 8.99
C LEU A 178 6.35 0.55 8.91
N VAL A 179 7.66 0.67 8.71
CA VAL A 179 8.56 -0.47 8.52
C VAL A 179 9.77 -0.32 9.42
N SER A 180 10.08 -1.35 10.21
CA SER A 180 11.29 -1.37 11.03
C SER A 180 12.52 -1.34 10.12
N HIS A 181 13.35 -0.31 10.29
CA HIS A 181 14.53 -0.08 9.45
C HIS A 181 15.54 0.80 10.17
N ASN A 182 16.82 0.52 10.02
CA ASN A 182 17.91 1.28 10.66
C ASN A 182 19.15 1.43 9.77
N GLY A 183 19.07 0.98 8.51
CA GLY A 183 20.16 1.05 7.55
C GLY A 183 20.40 2.47 7.04
N PRO A 184 21.61 2.79 6.54
CA PRO A 184 21.91 4.11 5.97
C PRO A 184 21.30 4.33 4.58
N THR A 185 20.77 3.28 3.97
CA THR A 185 20.17 3.25 2.64
C THR A 185 18.86 2.47 2.70
N LEU A 186 17.85 2.93 1.97
CA LEU A 186 16.54 2.29 1.84
C LEU A 186 16.26 2.06 0.35
N THR A 187 15.74 0.88 0.01
CA THR A 187 15.19 0.63 -1.34
C THR A 187 13.70 0.35 -1.21
N ILE A 188 12.88 1.02 -2.02
CA ILE A 188 11.45 0.75 -2.14
C ILE A 188 11.22 0.18 -3.53
N THR A 189 10.68 -1.02 -3.62
CA THR A 189 10.35 -1.67 -4.89
C THR A 189 8.85 -1.85 -4.96
N CYS A 190 8.24 -1.38 -6.04
CA CYS A 190 6.83 -1.58 -6.32
C CYS A 190 6.70 -2.37 -7.62
N GLY A 191 5.76 -3.29 -7.66
CA GLY A 191 5.55 -4.15 -8.82
C GLY A 191 4.15 -4.73 -8.85
N ASP A 192 3.86 -5.39 -9.96
CA ASP A 192 2.60 -6.11 -10.16
C ASP A 192 2.84 -7.53 -10.65
N GLN A 193 1.79 -8.34 -10.59
CA GLN A 193 1.71 -9.63 -11.28
C GLN A 193 0.30 -9.73 -11.89
N LEU A 194 0.13 -9.12 -13.07
CA LEU A 194 -1.14 -9.08 -13.80
C LEU A 194 -1.29 -10.28 -14.74
N LEU A 195 -2.47 -10.91 -14.78
CA LEU A 195 -2.77 -12.02 -15.69
C LEU A 195 -3.88 -11.59 -16.64
N GLN A 196 -3.62 -11.50 -17.95
CA GLN A 196 -4.54 -10.90 -18.91
C GLN A 196 -4.61 -11.69 -20.22
N GLU A 197 -4.90 -13.00 -20.16
CA GLU A 197 -4.90 -13.88 -21.34
C GLU A 197 -6.02 -13.54 -22.35
N ASN A 198 -7.01 -12.78 -21.90
CA ASN A 198 -8.14 -12.30 -22.69
C ASN A 198 -7.94 -10.90 -23.30
N ALA A 199 -6.80 -10.23 -23.04
CA ALA A 199 -6.54 -8.89 -23.53
C ALA A 199 -5.61 -8.90 -24.77
N PRO A 200 -5.99 -8.28 -25.90
CA PRO A 200 -5.10 -8.15 -27.05
C PRO A 200 -3.94 -7.19 -26.80
N ASP A 201 -4.12 -6.23 -25.89
CA ASP A 201 -3.12 -5.26 -25.45
C ASP A 201 -3.10 -5.19 -23.91
N PRO A 202 -2.27 -6.00 -23.24
CA PRO A 202 -2.26 -6.11 -21.78
C PRO A 202 -1.99 -4.77 -21.07
N ILE A 203 -1.06 -3.95 -21.56
CA ILE A 203 -0.73 -2.67 -20.90
C ILE A 203 -1.89 -1.65 -21.01
N CYS A 204 -2.74 -1.78 -22.04
CA CYS A 204 -3.92 -0.94 -22.19
C CYS A 204 -5.15 -1.45 -21.45
N ASP A 205 -5.20 -2.75 -21.19
CA ASP A 205 -6.25 -3.37 -20.39
C ASP A 205 -6.04 -3.08 -18.90
N GLU A 206 -4.82 -3.22 -18.38
CA GLU A 206 -4.50 -2.97 -16.97
C GLU A 206 -3.10 -2.40 -16.83
N SER A 207 -2.96 -1.27 -16.14
CA SER A 207 -1.64 -0.76 -15.78
C SER A 207 -1.71 0.10 -14.52
N TRP A 208 -0.55 0.53 -14.03
CA TRP A 208 -0.48 1.39 -12.85
C TRP A 208 0.65 2.41 -12.96
N SER A 209 0.53 3.48 -12.19
CA SER A 209 1.56 4.52 -12.06
C SER A 209 1.61 5.06 -10.63
N ILE A 210 2.68 5.78 -10.31
CA ILE A 210 2.83 6.45 -9.01
C ILE A 210 2.85 7.96 -9.22
N SER A 211 1.95 8.65 -8.52
CA SER A 211 1.87 10.11 -8.50
C SER A 211 2.66 10.75 -7.37
N LYS A 212 2.99 10.00 -6.30
CA LYS A 212 3.82 10.51 -5.21
C LYS A 212 4.52 9.41 -4.43
N ILE A 213 5.75 9.66 -4.00
CA ILE A 213 6.48 8.87 -3.00
C ILE A 213 7.02 9.80 -1.92
N GLU A 214 6.78 9.46 -0.65
CA GLU A 214 7.42 10.10 0.51
C GLU A 214 8.07 9.04 1.39
N VAL A 215 9.22 9.39 1.94
CA VAL A 215 9.91 8.59 2.96
C VAL A 215 10.27 9.50 4.13
N SER A 216 9.78 9.14 5.31
CA SER A 216 10.25 9.71 6.57
C SER A 216 11.08 8.69 7.34
N ALA A 217 12.14 9.15 8.00
CA ALA A 217 12.91 8.41 8.99
C ALA A 217 12.39 8.76 10.40
N LEU A 218 12.08 7.75 11.21
CA LEU A 218 11.44 7.90 12.51
C LEU A 218 12.27 7.24 13.60
N THR A 219 12.32 7.89 14.76
CA THR A 219 12.75 7.26 16.01
C THR A 219 11.54 7.03 16.89
N VAL A 220 11.25 5.76 17.15
CA VAL A 220 10.12 5.33 17.98
C VAL A 220 10.66 4.60 19.21
N LYS A 221 10.08 4.81 20.39
CA LYS A 221 10.51 4.17 21.65
C LYS A 221 9.42 3.37 22.30
#